data_AF-A0A516W6I0-F1
#
_entry.id   AF-A0A516W6I0-F1
#
_cell.length_a   1.000
_cell.length_b   1.000
_cell.length_c   1.000
_cell.angle_alpha   90.00
_cell.angle_beta   90.00
_cell.angle_gamma   90.00
#
_symmetry.space_group_name_H-M   'P 1'
#
loop_
_entity.id
_entity.type
_entity.pdbx_description
1 polymer ?
#
loop_
_entity_poly.entity_id
_entity_poly.type
_entity_poly.pdbx_seq_one_letter_code
_entity_poly.pdbx_strand_id
1 'polypeptide(L)'
;MEGNIDAHGKHYTKHATALTRFVFVCNGLEEAYRFVDHLYGPLSAQKSISKKNLKRTSSMRAVTLLDDLFERKGVSAAPRDFEHHCRNFIGFFNLYKIEHNATIGGIDVGAEKQPTYALQLLRNLRNHVAHGTFPLGPPADYGGPEDSKELVLMLRHACRVAALYTQIILRWFSHGFQSYDYSSIRDAHGKEFDLFIKKCTLDYILNLHLKGDFALHRSLYSYCEDDDSDD
;
A
#
# COMPACT_ATOMS: atom_id res chain seq x y z
N MET A 1 5.07 38.84 -12.49
CA MET A 1 3.90 38.02 -12.85
C MET A 1 4.29 36.59 -13.21
N GLU A 2 5.35 36.36 -14.00
CA GLU A 2 5.82 35.01 -14.37
C GLU A 2 6.23 34.12 -13.18
N GLY A 3 6.85 34.68 -12.14
CA GLY A 3 7.26 33.92 -10.95
C GLY A 3 6.10 33.27 -10.16
N ASN A 4 4.93 33.90 -10.09
CA ASN A 4 3.76 33.33 -9.40
C ASN A 4 3.11 32.21 -10.21
N ILE A 5 3.08 32.33 -11.55
CA ILE A 5 2.48 31.32 -12.42
C ILE A 5 3.30 30.02 -12.38
N ASP A 6 4.63 30.12 -12.40
CA ASP A 6 5.53 28.96 -12.27
C ASP A 6 5.43 28.29 -10.88
N ALA A 7 5.29 29.09 -9.81
CA ALA A 7 5.07 28.57 -8.45
C ALA A 7 3.73 27.83 -8.31
N HIS A 8 2.65 28.38 -8.87
CA HIS A 8 1.35 27.71 -8.92
C HIS A 8 1.41 26.39 -9.70
N GLY A 9 2.04 26.39 -10.88
CA GLY A 9 2.22 25.19 -11.70
C GLY A 9 2.95 24.07 -10.96
N LYS A 10 4.04 24.40 -10.26
CA LYS A 10 4.82 23.44 -9.46
C LYS A 10 4.03 22.87 -8.28
N HIS A 11 3.27 23.71 -7.56
CA HIS A 11 2.44 23.29 -6.43
C HIS A 11 1.36 22.29 -6.84
N TYR A 12 0.57 22.62 -7.87
CA TYR A 12 -0.48 21.74 -8.36
C TYR A 12 0.09 20.46 -8.99
N THR A 13 1.26 20.54 -9.65
CA THR A 13 1.96 19.35 -10.16
C THR A 13 2.33 18.38 -9.04
N LYS A 14 2.82 18.87 -7.90
CA LYS A 14 3.19 18.02 -6.76
C LYS A 14 1.98 17.31 -6.15
N HIS A 15 0.87 18.03 -5.97
CA HIS A 15 -0.40 17.46 -5.49
C HIS A 15 -0.98 16.45 -6.48
N ALA A 16 -1.08 16.82 -7.75
CA ALA A 16 -1.57 15.95 -8.80
C ALA A 16 -0.72 14.68 -8.91
N THR A 17 0.60 14.79 -8.79
CA THR A 17 1.50 13.63 -8.79
C THR A 17 1.24 12.71 -7.58
N ALA A 18 1.11 13.27 -6.37
CA ALA A 18 0.85 12.49 -5.17
C ALA A 18 -0.52 11.79 -5.23
N LEU A 19 -1.56 12.51 -5.67
CA LEU A 19 -2.91 11.97 -5.86
C LEU A 19 -2.94 10.89 -6.93
N THR A 20 -2.30 11.11 -8.08
CA THR A 20 -2.25 10.11 -9.16
C THR A 20 -1.58 8.83 -8.69
N ARG A 21 -0.45 8.94 -7.97
CA ARG A 21 0.23 7.79 -7.36
C ARG A 21 -0.68 7.07 -6.36
N PHE A 22 -1.37 7.83 -5.51
CA PHE A 22 -2.31 7.26 -4.54
C PHE A 22 -3.45 6.50 -5.22
N VAL A 23 -4.09 7.08 -6.24
CA VAL A 23 -5.14 6.42 -7.03
C VAL A 23 -4.62 5.13 -7.67
N PHE A 24 -3.43 5.17 -8.28
CA PHE A 24 -2.82 3.99 -8.90
C PHE A 24 -2.57 2.87 -7.87
N VAL A 25 -1.99 3.21 -6.73
CA VAL A 25 -1.73 2.24 -5.64
C VAL A 25 -3.04 1.70 -5.07
N CYS A 26 -4.07 2.53 -4.90
CA CYS A 26 -5.40 2.09 -4.47
C CYS A 26 -6.04 1.10 -5.45
N ASN A 27 -5.87 1.29 -6.75
CA ASN A 27 -6.34 0.33 -7.74
C ASN A 27 -5.63 -1.02 -7.59
N GLY A 28 -4.31 -1.01 -7.43
CA GLY A 28 -3.55 -2.25 -7.16
C GLY A 28 -3.98 -2.93 -5.85
N LEU A 29 -4.26 -2.15 -4.80
CA LEU A 29 -4.77 -2.67 -3.54
C LEU A 29 -6.19 -3.26 -3.68
N GLU A 30 -7.05 -2.68 -4.52
CA GLU A 30 -8.37 -3.24 -4.80
C GLU A 30 -8.28 -4.58 -5.53
N GLU A 31 -7.33 -4.75 -6.47
CA GLU A 31 -7.05 -6.07 -7.06
C GLU A 31 -6.55 -7.06 -6.02
N ALA A 32 -5.70 -6.65 -5.08
CA ALA A 32 -5.26 -7.49 -3.99
C ALA A 32 -6.45 -7.94 -3.10
N TYR A 33 -7.45 -7.08 -2.89
CA TYR A 33 -8.67 -7.47 -2.19
C TYR A 33 -9.48 -8.50 -2.99
N ARG A 34 -9.64 -8.31 -4.30
CA ARG A 34 -10.36 -9.27 -5.16
C ARG A 34 -9.66 -10.62 -5.21
N PHE A 35 -8.33 -10.62 -5.23
CA PHE A 35 -7.51 -11.83 -5.18
C PHE A 35 -7.88 -12.73 -4.00
N VAL A 36 -8.13 -12.16 -2.82
CA VAL A 36 -8.47 -12.93 -1.61
C VAL A 36 -9.98 -13.05 -1.33
N ASP A 37 -10.84 -12.43 -2.14
CA ASP A 37 -12.28 -12.32 -1.85
C ASP A 37 -12.96 -13.69 -1.67
N HIS A 38 -12.54 -14.67 -2.47
CA HIS A 38 -13.06 -16.03 -2.44
C HIS A 38 -12.85 -16.75 -1.09
N LEU A 39 -11.86 -16.32 -0.30
CA LEU A 39 -11.56 -16.90 1.02
C LEU A 39 -12.51 -16.44 2.12
N TYR A 40 -13.26 -15.36 1.90
CA TYR A 40 -14.20 -14.83 2.89
C TYR A 40 -15.38 -15.76 3.14
N GLY A 41 -15.92 -16.41 2.10
CA GLY A 41 -17.04 -17.34 2.22
C GLY A 41 -16.78 -18.44 3.25
N PRO A 42 -15.71 -19.25 3.08
CA PRO A 42 -15.30 -20.26 4.04
C PRO A 42 -15.08 -19.72 5.45
N LEU A 43 -14.37 -18.59 5.59
CA LEU A 43 -14.13 -17.97 6.89
C LEU A 43 -15.44 -17.55 7.58
N SER A 44 -16.35 -16.93 6.85
CA SER A 44 -17.64 -16.48 7.39
C SER A 44 -18.52 -17.63 7.85
N ALA A 45 -18.47 -18.77 7.16
CA ALA A 45 -19.15 -20.00 7.56
C ALA A 45 -18.52 -20.59 8.83
N GLN A 46 -17.19 -20.66 8.90
CA GLN A 46 -16.45 -21.13 10.07
C GLN A 46 -16.74 -20.26 11.32
N LYS A 47 -16.79 -18.93 11.16
CA LYS A 47 -17.13 -17.98 12.24
C LYS A 47 -18.63 -17.85 12.49
N SER A 48 -19.49 -18.67 11.84
CA SER A 48 -20.95 -18.63 11.98
C SER A 48 -21.56 -17.22 11.81
N ILE A 49 -21.03 -16.43 10.87
CA ILE A 49 -21.50 -15.06 10.63
C ILE A 49 -22.89 -15.08 10.01
N SER A 50 -23.85 -14.42 10.67
CA SER A 50 -25.22 -14.32 10.14
C SER A 50 -25.26 -13.60 8.78
N LYS A 51 -26.19 -14.00 7.90
CA LYS A 51 -26.35 -13.42 6.55
C LYS A 51 -26.44 -11.88 6.55
N LYS A 52 -27.12 -11.29 7.54
CA LYS A 52 -27.29 -9.83 7.67
C LYS A 52 -25.97 -9.09 7.98
N ASN A 53 -24.99 -9.77 8.55
CA ASN A 53 -23.70 -9.21 8.96
C ASN A 53 -22.58 -9.49 7.95
N LEU A 54 -22.90 -10.19 6.84
CA LEU A 54 -21.92 -10.46 5.80
C LEU A 54 -21.44 -9.16 5.16
N LYS A 55 -20.13 -9.01 5.06
CA LYS A 55 -19.51 -7.84 4.46
C LYS A 55 -19.75 -7.87 2.94
N ARG A 56 -20.18 -6.73 2.39
CA ARG A 56 -20.69 -6.64 1.01
C ARG A 56 -19.61 -6.44 -0.05
N THR A 57 -18.55 -5.71 0.28
CA THR A 57 -17.49 -5.35 -0.68
C THR A 57 -16.21 -6.13 -0.41
N SER A 58 -15.41 -6.36 -1.45
CA SER A 58 -14.15 -7.09 -1.34
C SER A 58 -13.17 -6.42 -0.37
N SER A 59 -13.12 -5.08 -0.35
CA SER A 59 -12.29 -4.37 0.64
C SER A 59 -12.71 -4.60 2.10
N MET A 60 -14.02 -4.70 2.40
CA MET A 60 -14.47 -5.05 3.76
C MET A 60 -14.19 -6.51 4.11
N ARG A 61 -14.36 -7.42 3.16
CA ARG A 61 -14.08 -8.85 3.34
C ARG A 61 -12.60 -9.11 3.56
N ALA A 62 -11.74 -8.42 2.82
CA ALA A 62 -10.29 -8.45 2.98
C ALA A 62 -9.86 -7.95 4.36
N VAL A 63 -10.49 -6.90 4.91
CA VAL A 63 -10.24 -6.47 6.30
C VAL A 63 -10.53 -7.61 7.27
N THR A 64 -11.69 -8.28 7.16
CA THR A 64 -12.03 -9.42 8.04
C THR A 64 -11.05 -10.59 7.89
N LEU A 65 -10.58 -10.88 6.68
CA LEU A 65 -9.56 -11.91 6.43
C LEU A 65 -8.21 -11.54 7.08
N LEU A 66 -7.82 -10.26 7.01
CA LEU A 66 -6.60 -9.76 7.63
C LEU A 66 -6.71 -9.74 9.15
N ASP A 67 -7.84 -9.35 9.72
CA ASP A 67 -8.08 -9.41 11.17
C ASP A 67 -7.91 -10.85 11.68
N ASP A 68 -8.52 -11.82 10.99
CA ASP A 68 -8.36 -13.24 11.31
C ASP A 68 -6.92 -13.74 11.16
N LEU A 69 -6.19 -13.27 10.14
CA LEU A 69 -4.77 -13.57 9.97
C LEU A 69 -3.95 -13.04 11.15
N PHE A 70 -4.17 -11.79 11.55
CA PHE A 70 -3.47 -11.17 12.68
C PHE A 70 -3.84 -11.84 14.01
N GLU A 71 -5.09 -12.26 14.21
CA GLU A 71 -5.50 -13.07 15.37
C GLU A 71 -4.71 -14.39 15.44
N ARG A 72 -4.51 -15.07 14.30
CA ARG A 72 -3.83 -16.38 14.25
C ARG A 72 -2.30 -16.31 14.27
N LYS A 73 -1.72 -15.29 13.67
CA LYS A 73 -0.26 -15.18 13.44
C LYS A 73 0.42 -14.10 14.29
N GLY A 74 -0.36 -13.19 14.88
CA GLY A 74 0.16 -12.07 15.65
C GLY A 74 1.13 -11.20 14.82
N VAL A 75 2.18 -10.72 15.47
CA VAL A 75 3.21 -9.83 14.88
C VAL A 75 3.90 -10.46 13.68
N SER A 76 4.00 -11.80 13.61
CA SER A 76 4.69 -12.49 12.51
C SER A 76 4.00 -12.31 11.15
N ALA A 77 2.71 -11.93 11.12
CA ALA A 77 2.01 -11.63 9.88
C ALA A 77 2.50 -10.34 9.22
N ALA A 78 3.05 -9.41 10.00
CA ALA A 78 3.41 -8.08 9.55
C ALA A 78 4.82 -8.02 8.92
N PRO A 79 5.02 -7.18 7.89
CA PRO A 79 6.34 -6.76 7.46
C PRO A 79 7.09 -6.04 8.58
N ARG A 80 8.42 -5.94 8.45
CA ARG A 80 9.26 -5.14 9.35
C ARG A 80 8.77 -3.68 9.38
N ASP A 81 8.83 -3.04 10.55
CA ASP A 81 8.45 -1.64 10.78
C ASP A 81 7.01 -1.27 10.35
N PHE A 82 6.14 -2.27 10.13
CA PHE A 82 4.76 -2.10 9.68
C PHE A 82 3.96 -1.19 10.61
N GLU A 83 4.08 -1.40 11.91
CA GLU A 83 3.33 -0.62 12.90
C GLU A 83 3.76 0.85 12.89
N HIS A 84 5.06 1.13 12.77
CA HIS A 84 5.57 2.50 12.65
C HIS A 84 5.01 3.19 11.41
N HIS A 85 5.00 2.52 10.26
CA HIS A 85 4.40 3.07 9.04
C HIS A 85 2.90 3.33 9.17
N CYS A 86 2.16 2.42 9.83
CA CYS A 86 0.75 2.61 10.11
C CYS A 86 0.50 3.78 11.06
N ARG A 87 1.25 3.89 12.16
CA ARG A 87 1.12 4.98 13.14
C ARG A 87 1.38 6.35 12.50
N ASN A 88 2.41 6.47 11.67
CA ASN A 88 2.69 7.72 10.95
C ASN A 88 1.52 8.12 10.05
N PHE A 89 0.97 7.18 9.28
CA PHE A 89 -0.19 7.45 8.44
C PHE A 89 -1.42 7.86 9.27
N ILE A 90 -1.72 7.13 10.35
CA ILE A 90 -2.84 7.45 11.25
C ILE A 90 -2.69 8.86 11.83
N GLY A 91 -1.48 9.26 12.23
CA GLY A 91 -1.20 10.61 12.72
C GLY A 91 -1.57 11.68 11.70
N PHE A 92 -1.05 11.57 10.46
CA PHE A 92 -1.40 12.51 9.39
C PHE A 92 -2.89 12.48 9.03
N PHE A 93 -3.53 11.31 9.03
CA PHE A 93 -4.96 11.20 8.74
C PHE A 93 -5.82 11.88 9.82
N ASN A 94 -5.42 11.81 11.07
CA ASN A 94 -6.12 12.48 12.17
C ASN A 94 -6.00 14.01 12.07
N LEU A 95 -4.82 14.53 11.69
CA LEU A 95 -4.65 15.96 11.41
C LEU A 95 -5.56 16.40 10.26
N TYR A 96 -5.51 15.68 9.13
CA TYR A 96 -6.39 15.89 7.99
C TYR A 96 -7.88 15.89 8.39
N LYS A 97 -8.30 14.94 9.22
CA LYS A 97 -9.68 14.85 9.72
C LYS A 97 -10.10 16.10 10.50
N ILE A 98 -9.24 16.59 11.38
CA ILE A 98 -9.50 17.76 12.23
C ILE A 98 -9.56 19.02 11.38
N GLU A 99 -8.57 19.24 10.52
CA GLU A 99 -8.43 20.48 9.74
C GLU A 99 -9.49 20.61 8.65
N HIS A 100 -9.89 19.50 8.05
CA HIS A 100 -10.82 19.50 6.92
C HIS A 100 -12.21 18.95 7.25
N ASN A 101 -12.51 18.71 8.54
CA ASN A 101 -13.78 18.14 9.01
C ASN A 101 -14.18 16.87 8.24
N ALA A 102 -13.20 16.02 7.90
CA ALA A 102 -13.43 14.88 7.04
C ALA A 102 -14.27 13.80 7.75
N THR A 103 -15.35 13.35 7.11
CA THR A 103 -16.24 12.33 7.69
C THR A 103 -15.67 10.93 7.53
N ILE A 104 -15.63 10.14 8.60
CA ILE A 104 -15.26 8.72 8.56
C ILE A 104 -16.53 7.87 8.61
N GLY A 105 -16.64 6.89 7.73
CA GLY A 105 -17.74 5.93 7.69
C GLY A 105 -17.27 4.48 7.77
N GLY A 106 -18.14 3.62 8.29
CA GLY A 106 -18.00 2.16 8.19
C GLY A 106 -16.80 1.56 8.94
N ILE A 107 -16.39 2.19 10.04
CA ILE A 107 -15.41 1.66 10.99
C ILE A 107 -16.15 1.24 12.27
N ASP A 108 -15.95 0.00 12.69
CA ASP A 108 -16.58 -0.57 13.89
C ASP A 108 -15.89 -0.01 15.16
N VAL A 109 -16.63 0.10 16.27
CA VAL A 109 -16.10 0.61 17.55
C VAL A 109 -14.98 -0.29 18.06
N GLY A 110 -13.83 0.29 18.44
CA GLY A 110 -12.67 -0.45 18.94
C GLY A 110 -11.73 -0.96 17.84
N ALA A 111 -12.06 -0.70 16.57
CA ALA A 111 -11.18 -1.01 15.45
C ALA A 111 -9.83 -0.27 15.54
N GLU A 112 -9.73 0.82 16.31
CA GLU A 112 -8.47 1.59 16.49
C GLU A 112 -7.35 0.74 17.09
N LYS A 113 -7.68 -0.34 17.79
CA LYS A 113 -6.73 -1.28 18.39
C LYS A 113 -6.29 -2.39 17.43
N GLN A 114 -6.97 -2.55 16.30
CA GLN A 114 -6.67 -3.61 15.34
C GLN A 114 -5.55 -3.17 14.40
N PRO A 115 -4.64 -4.10 14.00
CA PRO A 115 -3.62 -3.81 13.02
C PRO A 115 -4.20 -3.25 11.71
N THR A 116 -5.39 -3.71 11.31
CA THR A 116 -6.10 -3.29 10.08
C THR A 116 -6.70 -1.89 10.15
N TYR A 117 -6.64 -1.18 11.27
CA TYR A 117 -7.22 0.16 11.42
C TYR A 117 -6.73 1.13 10.34
N ALA A 118 -5.42 1.14 10.09
CA ALA A 118 -4.82 1.96 9.05
C ALA A 118 -5.39 1.64 7.65
N LEU A 119 -5.72 0.37 7.37
CA LEU A 119 -6.36 -0.02 6.12
C LEU A 119 -7.79 0.54 6.00
N GLN A 120 -8.54 0.56 7.11
CA GLN A 120 -9.89 1.12 7.15
C GLN A 120 -9.88 2.64 6.93
N LEU A 121 -8.90 3.34 7.50
CA LEU A 121 -8.69 4.77 7.22
C LEU A 121 -8.29 5.01 5.76
N LEU A 122 -7.43 4.16 5.18
CA LEU A 122 -7.06 4.25 3.77
C LEU A 122 -8.26 4.08 2.84
N ARG A 123 -9.18 3.17 3.17
CA ARG A 123 -10.46 3.03 2.45
C ARG A 123 -11.31 4.29 2.53
N ASN A 124 -11.36 4.94 3.69
CA ASN A 124 -12.05 6.23 3.86
C ASN A 124 -11.38 7.33 3.01
N LEU A 125 -10.04 7.44 3.06
CA LEU A 125 -9.28 8.40 2.25
C LEU A 125 -9.55 8.20 0.75
N ARG A 126 -9.53 6.95 0.28
CA ARG A 126 -9.86 6.61 -1.11
C ARG A 126 -11.27 7.06 -1.48
N ASN A 127 -12.24 6.90 -0.58
CA ASN A 127 -13.60 7.36 -0.82
C ASN A 127 -13.68 8.89 -0.90
N HIS A 128 -12.97 9.62 -0.04
CA HIS A 128 -12.89 11.09 -0.12
C HIS A 128 -12.33 11.56 -1.46
N VAL A 129 -11.27 10.91 -1.94
CA VAL A 129 -10.68 11.21 -3.26
C VAL A 129 -11.67 10.86 -4.38
N ALA A 130 -12.30 9.69 -4.34
CA ALA A 130 -13.24 9.25 -5.38
C ALA A 130 -14.52 10.11 -5.45
N HIS A 131 -14.98 10.66 -4.33
CA HIS A 131 -16.13 11.55 -4.26
C HIS A 131 -15.77 13.02 -4.49
N GLY A 132 -14.50 13.34 -4.73
CA GLY A 132 -14.05 14.72 -4.97
C GLY A 132 -14.12 15.62 -3.73
N THR A 133 -14.19 15.03 -2.52
CA THR A 133 -14.20 15.77 -1.25
C THR A 133 -12.81 15.95 -0.65
N PHE A 134 -11.78 15.36 -1.28
CA PHE A 134 -10.39 15.57 -0.87
C PHE A 134 -9.92 16.98 -1.23
N PRO A 135 -9.39 17.76 -0.28
CA PRO A 135 -8.97 19.13 -0.52
C PRO A 135 -7.70 19.19 -1.37
N LEU A 136 -7.68 20.10 -2.35
CA LEU A 136 -6.44 20.55 -2.97
C LEU A 136 -6.00 21.77 -2.16
N GLY A 137 -5.01 21.61 -1.28
CA GLY A 137 -4.52 22.71 -0.45
C GLY A 137 -4.18 23.94 -1.29
N PRO A 138 -4.49 25.16 -0.81
CA PRO A 138 -4.22 26.38 -1.56
C PRO A 138 -2.73 26.49 -1.89
N PRO A 139 -2.35 27.18 -2.99
CA PRO A 139 -0.95 27.53 -3.22
C PRO A 139 -0.38 28.27 -2.01
N ALA A 140 0.94 28.17 -1.81
CA ALA A 140 1.62 28.80 -0.67
C ALA A 140 1.36 30.32 -0.53
N ASP A 141 0.91 30.97 -1.61
CA ASP A 141 0.59 32.40 -1.65
C ASP A 141 -0.82 32.75 -1.11
N TYR A 142 -1.70 31.75 -0.93
CA TYR A 142 -3.10 31.93 -0.52
C TYR A 142 -3.49 31.14 0.75
N GLY A 143 -2.55 30.40 1.34
CA GLY A 143 -2.70 29.67 2.59
C GLY A 143 -1.36 29.16 3.10
N GLY A 144 -1.33 28.61 4.31
CA GLY A 144 -0.10 28.10 4.91
C GLY A 144 0.54 27.01 4.04
N PRO A 145 1.85 27.06 3.72
CA PRO A 145 2.54 26.02 2.97
C PRO A 145 2.59 24.65 3.69
N GLU A 146 2.15 24.60 4.95
CA GLU A 146 2.19 23.44 5.83
C GLU A 146 1.05 22.47 5.49
N ASP A 147 -0.20 22.92 5.42
CA ASP A 147 -1.39 22.12 5.08
C ASP A 147 -1.19 21.34 3.77
N SER A 148 -0.67 22.04 2.74
CA SER A 148 -0.36 21.46 1.43
C SER A 148 0.70 20.35 1.51
N LYS A 149 1.75 20.55 2.30
CA LYS A 149 2.83 19.56 2.47
C LYS A 149 2.32 18.36 3.26
N GLU A 150 1.51 18.58 4.28
CA GLU A 150 0.92 17.53 5.11
C GLU A 150 -0.01 16.62 4.32
N LEU A 151 -0.87 17.18 3.46
CA LEU A 151 -1.71 16.39 2.55
C LEU A 151 -0.86 15.50 1.62
N VAL A 152 0.21 16.05 1.03
CA VAL A 152 1.13 15.27 0.18
C VAL A 152 1.86 14.19 0.97
N LEU A 153 2.30 14.49 2.20
CA LEU A 153 2.95 13.52 3.08
C LEU A 153 1.98 12.40 3.49
N MET A 154 0.75 12.75 3.84
CA MET A 154 -0.32 11.80 4.14
C MET A 154 -0.53 10.84 2.97
N LEU A 155 -0.68 11.36 1.74
CA LEU A 155 -0.85 10.53 0.53
C LEU A 155 0.34 9.58 0.31
N ARG A 156 1.58 10.04 0.57
CA ARG A 156 2.78 9.19 0.48
C ARG A 156 2.77 8.09 1.53
N HIS A 157 2.42 8.41 2.77
CA HIS A 157 2.28 7.42 3.84
C HIS A 157 1.16 6.42 3.55
N ALA A 158 0.03 6.89 3.01
CA ALA A 158 -1.05 6.02 2.56
C ALA A 158 -0.60 5.04 1.47
N CYS A 159 0.15 5.51 0.47
CA CYS A 159 0.72 4.65 -0.57
C CYS A 159 1.63 3.56 0.03
N ARG A 160 2.49 3.94 0.98
CA ARG A 160 3.38 2.97 1.65
C ARG A 160 2.57 1.94 2.46
N VAL A 161 1.57 2.38 3.21
CA VAL A 161 0.68 1.50 3.97
C VAL A 161 -0.08 0.54 3.04
N ALA A 162 -0.64 1.03 1.93
CA ALA A 162 -1.28 0.18 0.92
C ALA A 162 -0.33 -0.89 0.36
N ALA A 163 0.92 -0.51 0.05
CA ALA A 163 1.92 -1.46 -0.43
C ALA A 163 2.25 -2.53 0.62
N LEU A 164 2.35 -2.17 1.90
CA LEU A 164 2.57 -3.13 2.99
C LEU A 164 1.40 -4.12 3.14
N TYR A 165 0.15 -3.64 3.07
CA TYR A 165 -1.01 -4.54 3.07
C TYR A 165 -1.05 -5.44 1.84
N THR A 166 -0.65 -4.93 0.68
CA THR A 166 -0.51 -5.75 -0.52
C THR A 166 0.55 -6.85 -0.31
N GLN A 167 1.68 -6.54 0.31
CA GLN A 167 2.70 -7.54 0.68
C GLN A 167 2.17 -8.60 1.63
N ILE A 168 1.40 -8.20 2.66
CA ILE A 168 0.76 -9.15 3.59
C ILE A 168 -0.20 -10.06 2.83
N ILE A 169 -1.05 -9.48 1.98
CA ILE A 169 -2.03 -10.22 1.18
C ILE A 169 -1.32 -11.27 0.31
N LEU A 170 -0.32 -10.84 -0.47
CA LEU A 170 0.42 -11.72 -1.36
C LEU A 170 1.23 -12.77 -0.60
N ARG A 171 1.81 -12.45 0.57
CA ARG A 171 2.60 -13.41 1.35
C ARG A 171 1.74 -14.55 1.90
N TRP A 172 0.59 -14.21 2.46
CA TRP A 172 -0.16 -15.10 3.34
C TRP A 172 -1.33 -15.80 2.67
N PHE A 173 -1.85 -15.25 1.58
CA PHE A 173 -2.98 -15.80 0.86
C PHE A 173 -2.63 -16.31 -0.54
N SER A 174 -1.39 -16.11 -1.00
CA SER A 174 -0.90 -16.76 -2.23
C SER A 174 -0.39 -18.17 -1.95
N HIS A 175 -0.64 -19.07 -2.89
CA HIS A 175 -0.05 -20.41 -2.92
C HIS A 175 1.40 -20.44 -3.45
N GLY A 176 2.02 -19.27 -3.66
CA GLY A 176 3.36 -19.14 -4.23
C GLY A 176 3.35 -18.98 -5.74
N PHE A 177 4.54 -19.11 -6.34
CA PHE A 177 4.72 -19.01 -7.78
C PHE A 177 4.31 -20.32 -8.45
N GLN A 178 3.27 -20.27 -9.28
CA GLN A 178 2.70 -21.43 -9.97
C GLN A 178 2.81 -21.34 -11.50
N SER A 179 3.51 -20.33 -12.03
CA SER A 179 3.64 -20.18 -13.48
C SER A 179 4.50 -21.29 -14.08
N TYR A 180 4.21 -21.61 -15.35
CA TYR A 180 5.03 -22.51 -16.15
C TYR A 180 6.49 -22.02 -16.22
N ASP A 181 6.69 -20.71 -16.38
CA ASP A 181 8.02 -20.11 -16.45
C ASP A 181 8.80 -20.29 -15.13
N TYR A 182 8.14 -20.08 -13.99
CA TYR A 182 8.77 -20.32 -12.69
C TYR A 182 9.13 -21.79 -12.52
N SER A 183 8.24 -22.70 -12.96
CA SER A 183 8.50 -24.14 -12.91
C SER A 183 9.68 -24.54 -13.80
N SER A 184 9.73 -23.98 -15.01
CA SER A 184 10.82 -24.20 -15.97
C SER A 184 12.17 -23.70 -15.43
N ILE A 185 12.19 -22.55 -14.76
CA ILE A 185 13.39 -21.99 -14.12
C ILE A 185 13.80 -22.83 -12.90
N ARG A 186 12.83 -23.27 -12.09
CA ARG A 186 13.09 -24.11 -10.91
C ARG A 186 13.73 -25.45 -11.30
N ASP A 187 13.33 -26.00 -12.43
CA ASP A 187 13.79 -27.30 -12.91
C ASP A 187 15.07 -27.17 -13.79
N ALA A 188 15.56 -25.94 -14.03
CA ALA A 188 16.79 -25.67 -14.77
C ALA A 188 18.05 -25.83 -13.91
N HIS A 189 19.21 -26.01 -14.56
CA HIS A 189 20.50 -26.23 -13.91
C HIS A 189 21.45 -25.07 -14.14
N GLY A 190 22.06 -24.56 -13.07
CA GLY A 190 23.04 -23.46 -13.12
C GLY A 190 22.94 -22.54 -11.91
N LYS A 191 24.07 -21.93 -11.55
CA LYS A 191 24.18 -21.04 -10.38
C LYS A 191 23.18 -19.89 -10.40
N GLU A 192 22.81 -19.42 -11.59
CA GLU A 192 21.86 -18.33 -11.79
C GLU A 192 20.43 -18.74 -11.42
N PHE A 193 20.02 -19.96 -11.78
CA PHE A 193 18.72 -20.50 -11.42
C PHE A 193 18.62 -20.80 -9.92
N ASP A 194 19.69 -21.35 -9.33
CA ASP A 194 19.79 -21.54 -7.87
C ASP A 194 19.66 -20.22 -7.11
N LEU A 195 20.32 -19.17 -7.61
CA LEU A 195 20.24 -17.82 -7.04
C LEU A 195 18.82 -17.26 -7.19
N PHE A 196 18.18 -17.42 -8.35
CA PHE A 196 16.81 -16.99 -8.58
C PHE A 196 15.84 -17.66 -7.60
N ILE A 197 15.87 -18.99 -7.48
CA ILE A 197 14.99 -19.74 -6.56
C ILE A 197 15.25 -19.38 -5.10
N LYS A 198 16.52 -19.18 -4.71
CA LYS A 198 16.88 -18.73 -3.36
C LYS A 198 16.33 -17.33 -3.03
N LYS A 199 16.20 -16.46 -4.03
CA LYS A 199 15.78 -15.07 -3.85
C LYS A 199 14.28 -14.87 -4.07
N CYS A 200 13.65 -15.63 -4.95
CA CYS A 200 12.26 -15.49 -5.35
C CYS A 200 11.34 -16.36 -4.48
N THR A 201 11.37 -16.13 -3.16
CA THR A 201 10.55 -16.86 -2.19
C THR A 201 9.38 -16.02 -1.71
N LEU A 202 8.34 -16.63 -1.14
CA LEU A 202 7.25 -15.86 -0.53
C LEU A 202 7.76 -14.94 0.59
N ASP A 203 8.80 -15.34 1.34
CA ASP A 203 9.41 -14.51 2.39
C ASP A 203 10.12 -13.25 1.87
N TYR A 204 10.53 -13.27 0.60
CA TYR A 204 11.06 -12.09 -0.05
C TYR A 204 10.01 -10.97 -0.12
N ILE A 205 8.72 -11.32 -0.26
CA ILE A 205 7.61 -10.36 -0.39
C ILE A 205 7.50 -9.45 0.83
N LEU A 206 7.67 -9.98 2.05
CA LEU A 206 7.57 -9.17 3.27
C LEU A 206 8.70 -8.14 3.43
N ASN A 207 9.79 -8.29 2.68
CA ASN A 207 10.94 -7.39 2.75
C ASN A 207 11.01 -6.44 1.56
N LEU A 208 10.06 -6.51 0.63
CA LEU A 208 10.05 -5.69 -0.59
C LEU A 208 10.08 -4.19 -0.28
N HIS A 209 9.42 -3.75 0.79
CA HIS A 209 9.39 -2.32 1.16
C HIS A 209 10.75 -1.79 1.67
N LEU A 210 11.65 -2.67 2.11
CA LEU A 210 13.02 -2.33 2.52
C LEU A 210 13.99 -2.29 1.34
N LYS A 211 13.65 -2.97 0.24
CA LYS A 211 14.45 -3.01 -0.98
C LYS A 211 14.10 -1.78 -1.81
N GLY A 212 14.70 -0.65 -1.43
CA GLY A 212 14.42 0.70 -1.93
C GLY A 212 14.53 0.94 -3.44
N ASP A 213 14.75 -0.09 -4.25
CA ASP A 213 14.83 -0.03 -5.71
C ASP A 213 13.78 -0.97 -6.35
N PHE A 214 12.50 -0.67 -6.15
CA PHE A 214 11.41 -1.23 -6.98
C PHE A 214 11.02 -0.23 -8.08
N ALA A 215 12.01 0.48 -8.62
CA ALA A 215 11.88 1.17 -9.89
C ALA A 215 12.44 0.25 -10.98
N LEU A 216 11.67 0.01 -12.05
CA LEU A 216 12.09 -0.72 -13.26
C LEU A 216 13.27 -0.06 -14.01
N HIS A 217 14.04 0.83 -13.39
CA HIS A 217 15.08 1.58 -14.07
C HIS A 217 16.19 2.02 -13.10
N ARG A 218 17.20 1.17 -12.93
CA ARG A 218 18.53 1.62 -12.45
C ARG A 218 19.67 1.09 -13.32
N SER A 219 19.49 -0.06 -13.99
CA SER A 219 20.54 -0.69 -14.79
C SER A 219 20.79 -0.09 -16.18
N LEU A 220 19.93 0.79 -16.70
CA LEU A 220 20.15 1.42 -18.01
C LEU A 220 21.10 2.63 -17.98
N TYR A 221 21.66 2.99 -16.81
CA TYR A 221 22.69 4.02 -16.68
C TYR A 221 23.89 3.60 -15.83
N SER A 222 24.02 2.31 -15.51
CA SER A 222 25.27 1.75 -14.99
C SER A 222 26.01 1.15 -16.17
N TYR A 223 26.49 2.01 -17.07
CA TYR A 223 27.57 1.59 -17.96
C TYR A 223 28.74 1.22 -17.06
N CYS A 224 29.26 0.03 -17.31
CA CYS A 224 30.44 -0.55 -16.72
C CYS A 224 31.55 0.50 -16.53
N GLU A 225 31.85 0.85 -15.29
CA GLU A 225 33.22 1.14 -14.91
C GLU A 225 33.65 -0.05 -14.05
N ASP A 226 34.24 -1.02 -14.73
CA ASP A 226 35.44 -1.75 -14.32
C ASP A 226 35.54 -3.01 -15.18
N ASP A 227 36.34 -2.91 -16.24
CA ASP A 227 37.36 -3.91 -16.59
C ASP A 227 38.07 -3.41 -17.86
N ASP A 228 39.27 -2.86 -17.65
CA ASP A 228 40.46 -3.13 -18.46
C ASP A 228 41.66 -2.52 -17.74
N SER A 229 42.07 -3.19 -16.65
CA SER A 229 43.49 -3.29 -16.33
C SER A 229 43.98 -4.61 -16.90
N ASP A 230 44.74 -4.55 -18.00
CA ASP A 230 45.85 -5.44 -18.35
C ASP A 230 46.46 -5.01 -19.70
N ASP A 231 47.41 -4.06 -19.65
CA ASP A 231 48.76 -4.09 -20.26
C ASP A 231 49.50 -2.74 -20.07
#